data_AF-A0A933CRS3-F1
#
_entry.id   AF-A0A933CRS3-F1
#
_cell.length_a   1.000
_cell.length_b   1.000
_cell.length_c   1.000
_cell.angle_alpha   90.00
_cell.angle_beta   90.00
_cell.angle_gamma   90.00
#
_symmetry.space_group_name_H-M   'P 1'
#
loop_
_entity.id
_entity.type
_entity.pdbx_description
1 polymer ?
#
loop_
_entity_poly.entity_id
_entity_poly.type
_entity_poly.pdbx_seq_one_letter_code
_entity_poly.pdbx_strand_id
1 'polypeptide(L)'
;MSAKRVKFLLALGLVGALGLASSATAQDRDRSSREGPGYGESRERTDASRYSERARKSDWERGKQELARALKMGEEKNFYRRELEKMGYQITATNYDKADYVEYEVVKGDQTWEVQIDLDKDSHKAKKVEISTNMWQAENTDRALKGKKASSRQTTRGNVRYSDRDRSKDWDRGKDELARVLKTGEERDSYRRQLEKMGYQITSVNSDKPDYVEYEVVKGDQTYEIQIDFDKNSRKANKVDVTTNMWKAEATERALASKEDKRKVSAPESRHESRPESRR
;
A
#
# COMPACT_ATOMS: atom_id res chain seq x y z
N MET A 1 -27.41 29.34 -22.65
CA MET A 1 -26.11 28.98 -22.06
C MET A 1 -25.99 27.47 -22.11
N SER A 2 -25.15 26.94 -23.00
CA SER A 2 -25.11 25.53 -23.39
C SER A 2 -23.91 24.83 -22.76
N ALA A 3 -24.16 23.84 -21.90
CA ALA A 3 -23.12 23.04 -21.25
C ALA A 3 -22.82 21.79 -22.09
N LYS A 4 -21.62 21.76 -22.68
CA LYS A 4 -21.10 20.60 -23.43
C LYS A 4 -20.72 19.49 -22.45
N ARG A 5 -21.36 18.34 -22.57
CA ARG A 5 -20.97 17.06 -21.95
C ARG A 5 -19.84 16.44 -22.76
N VAL A 6 -18.69 16.21 -22.15
CA VAL A 6 -17.61 15.38 -22.73
C VAL A 6 -17.78 13.95 -22.22
N LYS A 7 -18.07 13.02 -23.12
CA LYS A 7 -18.05 11.57 -22.89
C LYS A 7 -16.63 11.07 -23.12
N PHE A 8 -16.03 10.41 -22.14
CA PHE A 8 -14.85 9.58 -22.36
C PHE A 8 -15.31 8.13 -22.62
N LEU A 9 -15.15 7.67 -23.86
CA LEU A 9 -15.17 6.26 -24.23
C LEU A 9 -13.76 5.68 -23.98
N LEU A 10 -13.65 4.65 -23.16
CA LEU A 10 -12.49 3.75 -23.17
C LEU A 10 -12.84 2.57 -24.06
N ALA A 11 -12.18 2.47 -25.21
CA ALA A 11 -12.25 1.32 -26.09
C ALA A 11 -11.27 0.24 -25.59
N LEU A 12 -11.78 -0.91 -25.16
CA LEU A 12 -10.99 -2.14 -25.05
C LEU A 12 -10.91 -2.76 -26.45
N GLY A 13 -9.71 -2.73 -27.04
CA GLY A 13 -9.37 -3.52 -28.21
C GLY A 13 -9.08 -4.97 -27.80
N LEU A 14 -9.76 -5.91 -28.45
CA LEU A 14 -9.73 -7.34 -28.17
C LEU A 14 -9.58 -8.06 -29.51
N VAL A 15 -8.37 -8.49 -29.87
CA VAL A 15 -8.03 -9.46 -30.95
C VAL A 15 -6.59 -9.94 -30.66
N GLY A 16 -6.17 -11.19 -30.75
CA GLY A 16 -6.80 -12.45 -31.13
C GLY A 16 -5.70 -13.53 -31.10
N ALA A 17 -6.10 -14.77 -30.79
CA ALA A 17 -5.23 -15.92 -30.76
C ALA A 17 -5.26 -16.68 -32.10
N LEU A 18 -4.08 -16.98 -32.64
CA LEU A 18 -3.75 -18.03 -33.63
C LEU A 18 -2.25 -18.34 -33.37
N GLY A 19 -1.71 -19.54 -33.31
CA GLY A 19 -2.14 -20.88 -33.70
C GLY A 19 -0.93 -21.60 -34.34
N LEU A 20 -0.52 -22.75 -33.75
CA LEU A 20 0.28 -23.86 -34.32
C LEU A 20 1.78 -23.67 -34.64
N ALA A 21 2.66 -24.50 -34.05
CA ALA A 21 3.12 -25.76 -34.65
C ALA A 21 4.34 -26.36 -33.91
N SER A 22 4.36 -27.70 -33.83
CA SER A 22 5.39 -28.58 -33.26
C SER A 22 6.72 -28.56 -34.02
N SER A 23 7.81 -28.87 -33.32
CA SER A 23 8.73 -29.95 -33.74
C SER A 23 9.69 -30.33 -32.61
N ALA A 24 9.69 -31.62 -32.30
CA ALA A 24 10.70 -32.27 -31.49
C ALA A 24 11.91 -32.61 -32.36
N THR A 25 13.12 -32.45 -31.82
CA THR A 25 14.22 -33.40 -32.07
C THR A 25 15.06 -33.49 -30.81
N ALA A 26 15.16 -34.71 -30.29
CA ALA A 26 16.16 -35.11 -29.33
C ALA A 26 17.43 -35.47 -30.09
N GLN A 27 18.59 -35.02 -29.63
CA GLN A 27 19.83 -35.76 -29.84
C GLN A 27 20.79 -35.54 -28.69
N ASP A 28 20.99 -36.65 -28.00
CA ASP A 28 21.93 -36.97 -26.95
C ASP A 28 23.38 -36.91 -27.45
N ARG A 29 24.30 -36.42 -26.60
CA ARG A 29 25.69 -36.86 -26.45
C ARG A 29 26.42 -36.08 -25.35
N ASP A 30 26.38 -36.69 -24.18
CA ASP A 30 27.48 -36.94 -23.24
C ASP A 30 28.88 -36.32 -23.57
N ARG A 31 29.37 -35.45 -22.66
CA ARG A 31 30.81 -35.25 -22.41
C ARG A 31 31.07 -34.49 -21.09
N SER A 32 31.47 -35.27 -20.08
CA SER A 32 32.66 -35.05 -19.23
C SER A 32 32.82 -33.69 -18.53
N SER A 33 32.34 -33.68 -17.28
CA SER A 33 33.10 -33.34 -16.06
C SER A 33 34.27 -32.35 -16.20
N ARG A 34 34.03 -31.08 -15.84
CA ARG A 34 35.06 -30.20 -15.28
C ARG A 34 34.41 -29.28 -14.26
N GLU A 35 34.71 -29.55 -12.99
CA GLU A 35 34.27 -28.78 -11.83
C GLU A 35 34.78 -27.34 -11.91
N GLY A 36 33.85 -26.40 -11.76
CA GLY A 36 34.08 -24.98 -11.50
C GLY A 36 32.86 -24.45 -10.73
N PRO A 37 33.01 -23.51 -9.79
CA PRO A 37 31.94 -23.13 -8.87
C PRO A 37 30.87 -22.31 -9.62
N GLY A 38 29.82 -23.00 -10.06
CA GLY A 38 28.69 -22.42 -10.76
C GLY A 38 27.72 -21.75 -9.80
N TYR A 39 27.71 -20.42 -9.78
CA TYR A 39 26.59 -19.61 -9.30
C TYR A 39 25.35 -19.95 -10.14
N GLY A 40 24.50 -20.83 -9.63
CA GLY A 40 23.35 -21.35 -10.36
C GLY A 40 22.15 -21.62 -9.47
N GLU A 41 21.61 -20.58 -8.83
CA GLU A 41 20.29 -20.67 -8.18
C GLU A 41 19.66 -19.29 -7.94
N SER A 42 19.32 -18.56 -9.01
CA SER A 42 18.62 -17.27 -8.86
C SER A 42 17.75 -16.84 -10.05
N ARG A 43 17.39 -17.75 -10.97
CA ARG A 43 16.53 -17.40 -12.13
C ARG A 43 15.06 -17.80 -11.99
N GLU A 44 14.67 -18.71 -11.11
CA GLU A 44 13.26 -19.12 -10.97
C GLU A 44 12.44 -18.32 -9.94
N ARG A 45 13.08 -17.65 -8.96
CA ARG A 45 12.35 -16.82 -8.00
C ARG A 45 11.77 -15.52 -8.59
N THR A 46 12.26 -15.05 -9.75
CA THR A 46 11.93 -13.70 -10.25
C THR A 46 10.65 -13.60 -11.07
N ASP A 47 10.18 -14.69 -11.68
CA ASP A 47 8.92 -14.68 -12.44
C ASP A 47 7.74 -15.09 -11.57
N ALA A 48 7.89 -16.14 -10.75
CA ALA A 48 6.84 -16.57 -9.82
C ALA A 48 6.45 -15.46 -8.81
N SER A 49 7.41 -14.68 -8.30
CA SER A 49 7.13 -13.55 -7.39
C SER A 49 6.32 -12.44 -8.08
N ARG A 50 6.73 -12.03 -9.29
CA ARG A 50 6.02 -11.00 -10.08
C ARG A 50 4.60 -11.42 -10.48
N TYR A 51 4.40 -12.70 -10.81
CA TYR A 51 3.07 -13.26 -11.05
C TYR A 51 2.23 -13.24 -9.77
N SER A 52 2.82 -13.56 -8.61
CA SER A 52 2.11 -13.52 -7.32
C SER A 52 1.75 -12.10 -6.88
N GLU A 53 2.61 -11.11 -7.10
CA GLU A 53 2.39 -9.70 -6.75
C GLU A 53 1.37 -9.03 -7.68
N ARG A 54 1.46 -9.26 -8.99
CA ARG A 54 0.46 -8.76 -9.95
C ARG A 54 -0.90 -9.41 -9.73
N ALA A 55 -0.95 -10.70 -9.42
CA ALA A 55 -2.18 -11.40 -9.04
C ALA A 55 -2.76 -10.80 -7.75
N ARG A 56 -1.95 -10.61 -6.70
CA ARG A 56 -2.36 -9.94 -5.46
C ARG A 56 -2.91 -8.53 -5.71
N LYS A 57 -2.27 -7.74 -6.57
CA LYS A 57 -2.77 -6.41 -6.96
C LYS A 57 -4.12 -6.48 -7.69
N SER A 58 -4.29 -7.46 -8.58
CA SER A 58 -5.58 -7.67 -9.26
C SER A 58 -6.68 -8.05 -8.26
N ASP A 59 -6.39 -8.98 -7.35
CA ASP A 59 -7.32 -9.45 -6.33
C ASP A 59 -7.70 -8.33 -5.35
N TRP A 60 -6.74 -7.48 -5.02
CA TRP A 60 -6.93 -6.29 -4.19
C TRP A 60 -7.84 -5.26 -4.87
N GLU A 61 -7.58 -4.87 -6.12
CA GLU A 61 -8.45 -3.93 -6.86
C GLU A 61 -9.87 -4.50 -7.04
N ARG A 62 -10.02 -5.81 -7.25
CA ARG A 62 -11.32 -6.46 -7.29
C ARG A 62 -12.04 -6.36 -5.94
N GLY A 63 -11.33 -6.62 -4.83
CA GLY A 63 -11.87 -6.48 -3.46
C GLY A 63 -12.36 -5.06 -3.18
N LYS A 64 -11.58 -4.04 -3.58
CA LYS A 64 -11.97 -2.62 -3.48
C LYS A 64 -13.28 -2.32 -4.20
N GLN A 65 -13.37 -2.77 -5.45
CA GLN A 65 -14.54 -2.53 -6.29
C GLN A 65 -15.77 -3.26 -5.78
N GLU A 66 -15.61 -4.47 -5.24
CA GLU A 66 -16.70 -5.23 -4.63
C GLU A 66 -17.26 -4.50 -3.41
N LEU A 67 -16.40 -4.04 -2.51
CA LEU A 67 -16.77 -3.21 -1.35
C LEU A 67 -17.49 -1.93 -1.79
N ALA A 68 -16.91 -1.19 -2.73
CA ALA A 68 -17.50 0.06 -3.22
C ALA A 68 -18.88 -0.15 -3.87
N ARG A 69 -19.13 -1.31 -4.49
CA ARG A 69 -20.44 -1.66 -5.06
C ARG A 69 -21.46 -2.08 -4.01
N ALA A 70 -21.03 -2.79 -2.97
CA ALA A 70 -21.91 -3.27 -1.91
C ALA A 70 -22.34 -2.14 -0.95
N LEU A 71 -21.42 -1.23 -0.64
CA LEU A 71 -21.63 -0.15 0.32
C LEU A 71 -22.24 1.07 -0.36
N LYS A 72 -23.56 1.00 -0.59
CA LYS A 72 -24.35 2.05 -1.25
C LYS A 72 -24.48 3.31 -0.39
N MET A 73 -24.61 4.47 -1.02
CA MET A 73 -24.98 5.72 -0.33
C MET A 73 -26.47 5.73 0.09
N GLY A 74 -26.85 6.64 0.98
CA GLY A 74 -28.25 6.85 1.41
C GLY A 74 -28.70 5.98 2.58
N GLU A 75 -27.80 5.16 3.12
CA GLU A 75 -28.06 4.26 4.25
C GLU A 75 -27.49 4.83 5.56
N GLU A 76 -27.96 4.32 6.69
CA GLU A 76 -27.50 4.73 8.01
C GLU A 76 -26.27 3.93 8.48
N LYS A 77 -25.55 4.44 9.48
CA LYS A 77 -24.33 3.81 10.04
C LYS A 77 -24.45 2.30 10.30
N ASN A 78 -25.57 1.87 10.88
CA ASN A 78 -25.79 0.47 11.25
C ASN A 78 -25.92 -0.47 10.02
N PHE A 79 -26.36 0.04 8.87
CA PHE A 79 -26.39 -0.73 7.64
C PHE A 79 -24.98 -1.17 7.24
N TYR A 80 -24.02 -0.24 7.20
CA TYR A 80 -22.66 -0.51 6.73
C TYR A 80 -21.95 -1.55 7.57
N ARG A 81 -22.06 -1.46 8.90
CA ARG A 81 -21.50 -2.46 9.80
C ARG A 81 -22.03 -3.86 9.47
N ARG A 82 -23.35 -4.01 9.38
CA ARG A 82 -23.98 -5.31 9.08
C ARG A 82 -23.60 -5.82 7.68
N GLU A 83 -23.55 -4.95 6.69
CA GLU A 83 -23.24 -5.37 5.32
C GLU A 83 -21.77 -5.81 5.20
N LEU A 84 -20.84 -5.11 5.88
CA LEU A 84 -19.44 -5.53 5.99
C LEU A 84 -19.32 -6.92 6.63
N GLU A 85 -19.96 -7.12 7.79
CA GLU A 85 -19.96 -8.41 8.49
C GLU A 85 -20.58 -9.53 7.64
N LYS A 86 -21.70 -9.25 6.95
CA LYS A 86 -22.37 -10.18 6.03
C LYS A 86 -21.50 -10.55 4.83
N MET A 87 -20.68 -9.63 4.34
CA MET A 87 -19.69 -9.90 3.28
C MET A 87 -18.46 -10.69 3.79
N GLY A 88 -18.42 -11.02 5.08
CA GLY A 88 -17.32 -11.75 5.72
C GLY A 88 -16.13 -10.87 6.11
N TYR A 89 -16.30 -9.55 6.14
CA TYR A 89 -15.29 -8.65 6.70
C TYR A 89 -15.39 -8.61 8.22
N GLN A 90 -14.25 -8.72 8.88
CA GLN A 90 -14.11 -8.42 10.29
C GLN A 90 -13.79 -6.93 10.45
N ILE A 91 -14.57 -6.20 11.24
CA ILE A 91 -14.21 -4.84 11.68
C ILE A 91 -13.18 -4.96 12.82
N THR A 92 -11.98 -4.47 12.58
CA THR A 92 -10.84 -4.57 13.51
C THR A 92 -10.59 -3.27 14.28
N ALA A 93 -11.02 -2.13 13.73
CA ALA A 93 -11.02 -0.84 14.43
C ALA A 93 -12.16 0.06 13.97
N THR A 94 -12.58 0.96 14.86
CA THR A 94 -13.39 2.13 14.53
C THR A 94 -12.59 3.37 14.91
N ASN A 95 -11.94 3.99 13.92
CA ASN A 95 -11.03 5.13 14.14
C ASN A 95 -11.79 6.41 14.44
N TYR A 96 -12.96 6.58 13.82
CA TYR A 96 -13.89 7.66 14.12
C TYR A 96 -15.31 7.15 14.24
N ASP A 97 -16.02 7.68 15.23
CA ASP A 97 -17.44 7.41 15.44
C ASP A 97 -18.15 8.70 15.87
N LYS A 98 -18.51 9.53 14.89
CA LYS A 98 -19.21 10.81 15.05
C LYS A 98 -20.62 10.72 14.46
N ALA A 99 -21.48 11.69 14.76
CA ALA A 99 -22.84 11.72 14.22
C ALA A 99 -22.87 11.84 12.69
N ASP A 100 -21.91 12.56 12.11
CA ASP A 100 -21.80 12.88 10.69
C ASP A 100 -20.64 12.17 9.98
N TYR A 101 -19.91 11.29 10.67
CA TYR A 101 -18.76 10.59 10.11
C TYR A 101 -18.46 9.30 10.86
N VAL A 102 -18.16 8.24 10.13
CA VAL A 102 -17.60 7.00 10.71
C VAL A 102 -16.50 6.46 9.82
N GLU A 103 -15.51 5.85 10.45
CA GLU A 103 -14.37 5.24 9.78
C GLU A 103 -14.09 3.87 10.40
N TYR A 104 -14.09 2.84 9.57
CA TYR A 104 -13.77 1.47 9.98
C TYR A 104 -12.49 0.99 9.32
N GLU A 105 -11.67 0.25 10.08
CA GLU A 105 -10.72 -0.68 9.48
C GLU A 105 -11.34 -2.07 9.42
N VAL A 106 -11.25 -2.71 8.26
CA VAL A 106 -11.82 -4.03 8.01
C VAL A 106 -10.81 -4.98 7.42
N VAL A 107 -10.96 -6.27 7.74
CA VAL A 107 -10.08 -7.36 7.27
C VAL A 107 -10.91 -8.52 6.72
N LYS A 108 -10.46 -9.10 5.60
CA LYS A 108 -10.98 -10.36 5.05
C LYS A 108 -9.85 -11.13 4.39
N GLY A 109 -9.48 -12.28 4.97
CA GLY A 109 -8.29 -13.01 4.55
C GLY A 109 -7.02 -12.20 4.83
N ASP A 110 -6.20 -12.00 3.80
CA ASP A 110 -5.00 -11.16 3.81
C ASP A 110 -5.26 -9.72 3.33
N GLN A 111 -6.53 -9.36 3.10
CA GLN A 111 -6.91 -8.02 2.64
C GLN A 111 -7.38 -7.15 3.79
N THR A 112 -7.02 -5.87 3.75
CA THR A 112 -7.55 -4.86 4.65
C THR A 112 -7.92 -3.57 3.92
N TRP A 113 -8.97 -2.91 4.42
CA TRP A 113 -9.51 -1.67 3.88
C TRP A 113 -9.83 -0.71 5.00
N GLU A 114 -9.79 0.57 4.66
CA GLU A 114 -10.39 1.63 5.45
C GLU A 114 -11.69 2.06 4.76
N VAL A 115 -12.77 2.10 5.52
CA VAL A 115 -14.12 2.42 5.04
C VAL A 115 -14.56 3.71 5.71
N GLN A 116 -14.52 4.80 4.95
CA GLN A 116 -14.92 6.13 5.40
C GLN A 116 -16.33 6.43 4.92
N ILE A 117 -17.20 6.86 5.83
CA ILE A 117 -18.60 7.14 5.53
C ILE A 117 -18.92 8.54 6.07
N ASP A 118 -19.14 9.48 5.17
CA ASP A 118 -19.67 10.80 5.50
C ASP A 118 -21.20 10.70 5.57
N LEU A 119 -21.79 11.11 6.69
CA LEU A 119 -23.24 11.15 6.88
C LEU A 119 -23.76 12.59 6.79
N ASP A 120 -24.98 12.71 6.32
CA ASP A 120 -25.77 13.91 6.47
C ASP A 120 -26.19 14.09 7.94
N LYS A 121 -26.13 15.33 8.45
CA LYS A 121 -26.33 15.61 9.88
C LYS A 121 -27.79 15.45 10.31
N ASP A 122 -28.72 15.72 9.40
CA ASP A 122 -30.15 15.77 9.71
C ASP A 122 -30.80 14.41 9.46
N SER A 123 -30.51 13.80 8.30
CA SER A 123 -31.08 12.51 7.91
C SER A 123 -30.30 11.31 8.42
N HIS A 124 -29.07 11.50 8.93
CA HIS A 124 -28.14 10.43 9.32
C HIS A 124 -27.85 9.39 8.22
N LYS A 125 -28.10 9.75 6.95
CA LYS A 125 -27.86 8.91 5.78
C LYS A 125 -26.51 9.25 5.15
N ALA A 126 -25.80 8.26 4.63
CA ALA A 126 -24.52 8.50 4.00
C ALA A 126 -24.67 9.32 2.70
N LYS A 127 -23.88 10.38 2.60
CA LYS A 127 -23.74 11.20 1.38
C LYS A 127 -22.48 10.83 0.57
N LYS A 128 -21.53 10.15 1.22
CA LYS A 128 -20.31 9.65 0.58
C LYS A 128 -19.84 8.39 1.31
N VAL A 129 -19.43 7.40 0.53
CA VAL A 129 -18.71 6.22 1.02
C VAL A 129 -17.42 6.14 0.23
N GLU A 130 -16.30 6.07 0.92
CA GLU A 130 -14.97 5.99 0.33
C GLU A 130 -14.24 4.78 0.90
N ILE A 131 -13.64 4.00 0.00
CA ILE A 131 -12.85 2.81 0.33
C ILE A 131 -11.42 3.12 -0.04
N SER A 132 -10.55 3.18 0.96
CA SER A 132 -9.12 3.42 0.81
C SER A 132 -8.31 2.20 1.23
N THR A 133 -7.08 2.13 0.74
CA THR A 133 -6.09 1.21 1.29
C THR A 133 -5.89 1.53 2.76
N ASN A 134 -5.95 0.52 3.62
CA ASN A 134 -5.56 0.69 5.02
C ASN A 134 -4.03 0.74 5.13
N MET A 135 -3.46 1.92 4.91
CA MET A 135 -2.02 2.14 4.92
C MET A 135 -1.45 2.22 6.34
N TRP A 136 -2.32 2.51 7.32
CA TRP A 136 -2.02 2.71 8.73
C TRP A 136 -2.89 1.85 9.61
N GLN A 137 -2.48 0.60 9.72
CA GLN A 137 -3.25 -0.41 10.43
C GLN A 137 -3.21 -0.14 11.93
N ALA A 138 -4.39 -0.09 12.56
CA ALA A 138 -4.50 -0.28 14.00
C ALA A 138 -3.85 -1.62 14.40
N GLU A 139 -3.35 -1.71 15.63
CA GLU A 139 -2.70 -2.94 16.14
C GLU A 139 -3.61 -4.18 15.98
N ASN A 140 -4.93 -4.02 16.17
CA ASN A 140 -5.89 -5.10 15.97
C ASN A 140 -5.99 -5.56 14.50
N THR A 141 -5.83 -4.65 13.54
CA THR A 141 -5.82 -4.96 12.12
C THR A 141 -4.56 -5.74 11.74
N ASP A 142 -3.38 -5.29 12.19
CA ASP A 142 -2.11 -6.00 11.99
C ASP A 142 -2.18 -7.42 12.57
N ARG A 143 -2.74 -7.56 13.77
CA ARG A 143 -2.97 -8.87 14.40
C ARG A 143 -3.90 -9.76 13.58
N ALA A 144 -5.01 -9.23 13.07
CA ALA A 144 -5.96 -9.98 12.27
C ALA A 144 -5.33 -10.49 10.96
N LEU A 145 -4.55 -9.65 10.27
CA LEU A 145 -3.83 -10.04 9.06
C LEU A 145 -2.77 -11.12 9.30
N LYS A 146 -2.17 -11.14 10.49
CA LYS A 146 -1.24 -12.19 10.93
C LYS A 146 -1.96 -13.47 11.41
N GLY A 147 -3.27 -13.60 11.17
CA GLY A 147 -4.09 -14.75 11.59
C GLY A 147 -4.27 -14.87 13.10
N LYS A 148 -3.91 -13.84 13.88
CA LYS A 148 -4.10 -13.82 15.33
C LYS A 148 -5.52 -13.35 15.65
N LYS A 149 -6.09 -13.86 16.74
CA LYS A 149 -7.38 -13.36 17.24
C LYS A 149 -7.26 -11.87 17.58
N ALA A 150 -7.97 -11.05 16.82
CA ALA A 150 -8.19 -9.63 17.08
C ALA A 150 -9.55 -9.45 17.76
N SER A 151 -9.61 -8.56 18.77
CA SER A 151 -10.87 -8.25 19.46
C SER A 151 -11.68 -7.25 18.63
N SER A 152 -12.91 -7.61 18.26
CA SER A 152 -13.78 -6.84 17.37
C SER A 152 -14.46 -5.61 18.00
N ARG A 153 -14.08 -5.23 19.23
CA ARG A 153 -14.85 -4.26 20.06
C ARG A 153 -14.07 -3.09 20.64
N GLN A 154 -12.93 -2.71 20.07
CA GLN A 154 -12.29 -1.47 20.48
C GLN A 154 -12.61 -0.35 19.48
N THR A 155 -13.51 0.54 19.90
CA THR A 155 -13.42 1.94 19.49
C THR A 155 -12.08 2.45 20.04
N THR A 156 -11.24 3.04 19.21
CA THR A 156 -9.99 3.69 19.66
C THR A 156 -10.37 4.97 20.41
N ARG A 157 -10.96 4.83 21.59
CA ARG A 157 -11.34 5.94 22.47
C ARG A 157 -10.07 6.43 23.17
N GLY A 158 -9.54 7.53 22.66
CA GLY A 158 -8.58 8.36 23.39
C GLY A 158 -7.23 8.48 22.68
N ASN A 159 -6.85 9.73 22.47
CA ASN A 159 -5.56 10.23 22.00
C ASN A 159 -5.31 10.15 20.49
N VAL A 160 -5.89 11.16 19.81
CA VAL A 160 -5.34 11.93 18.69
C VAL A 160 -4.15 11.26 17.99
N ARG A 161 -4.46 10.50 16.95
CA ARG A 161 -3.52 10.30 15.83
C ARG A 161 -4.26 10.77 14.59
N TYR A 162 -3.61 11.67 13.85
CA TYR A 162 -4.09 12.30 12.61
C TYR A 162 -4.95 11.36 11.78
N SER A 163 -6.08 11.85 11.25
CA SER A 163 -6.92 11.06 10.34
C SER A 163 -6.06 10.57 9.16
N ASP A 164 -6.29 9.35 8.69
CA ASP A 164 -5.60 8.84 7.50
C ASP A 164 -5.84 9.71 6.27
N ARG A 165 -6.93 10.48 6.26
CA ARG A 165 -7.18 11.54 5.28
C ARG A 165 -6.13 12.66 5.32
N ASP A 166 -5.71 13.13 6.49
CA ASP A 166 -4.67 14.17 6.60
C ASP A 166 -3.31 13.59 6.19
N ARG A 167 -3.03 12.33 6.60
CA ARG A 167 -1.84 11.60 6.16
C ARG A 167 -1.82 11.33 4.67
N SER A 168 -2.98 11.03 4.06
CA SER A 168 -3.14 10.78 2.63
C SER A 168 -2.73 11.99 1.81
N LYS A 169 -3.09 13.21 2.26
CA LYS A 169 -2.68 14.44 1.58
C LYS A 169 -1.17 14.63 1.61
N ASP A 170 -0.53 14.41 2.76
CA ASP A 170 0.92 14.53 2.89
C ASP A 170 1.66 13.44 2.10
N TRP A 171 1.04 12.27 1.98
CA TRP A 171 1.54 11.17 1.15
C TRP A 171 1.43 11.44 -0.34
N ASP A 172 0.29 11.96 -0.82
CA ASP A 172 0.12 12.35 -2.21
C ASP A 172 1.13 13.44 -2.58
N ARG A 173 1.37 14.41 -1.67
CA ARG A 173 2.43 15.41 -1.85
C ARG A 173 3.81 14.76 -1.96
N GLY A 174 4.15 13.81 -1.10
CA GLY A 174 5.44 13.13 -1.13
C GLY A 174 5.62 12.27 -2.39
N LYS A 175 4.55 11.62 -2.86
CA LYS A 175 4.52 10.88 -4.13
C LYS A 175 4.75 11.82 -5.31
N ASP A 176 4.02 12.93 -5.36
CA ASP A 176 4.13 13.93 -6.43
C ASP A 176 5.51 14.60 -6.42
N GLU A 177 6.08 14.86 -5.23
CA GLU A 177 7.45 15.36 -5.09
C GLU A 177 8.48 14.36 -5.63
N LEU A 178 8.37 13.09 -5.24
CA LEU A 178 9.24 12.02 -5.75
C LEU A 178 9.12 11.88 -7.27
N ALA A 179 7.91 11.81 -7.82
CA ALA A 179 7.69 11.71 -9.26
C ALA A 179 8.24 12.92 -10.03
N ARG A 180 8.20 14.11 -9.43
CA ARG A 180 8.74 15.35 -10.03
C ARG A 180 10.28 15.39 -10.02
N VAL A 181 10.91 14.88 -8.95
CA VAL A 181 12.37 14.89 -8.80
C VAL A 181 13.01 13.75 -9.57
N LEU A 182 12.45 12.55 -9.49
CA LEU A 182 12.94 11.34 -10.16
C LEU A 182 12.51 11.33 -11.64
N LYS A 183 13.06 12.27 -12.40
CA LYS A 183 12.80 12.38 -13.85
C LYS A 183 13.43 11.22 -14.61
N THR A 184 12.85 10.87 -15.75
CA THR A 184 13.45 9.95 -16.73
C THR A 184 14.74 10.51 -17.34
N GLY A 185 15.54 9.66 -17.98
CA GLY A 185 16.75 10.05 -18.71
C GLY A 185 18.05 9.96 -17.90
N GLU A 186 17.95 9.60 -16.62
CA GLU A 186 19.10 9.39 -15.74
C GLU A 186 19.50 7.91 -15.69
N GLU A 187 20.74 7.66 -15.30
CA GLU A 187 21.24 6.30 -15.06
C GLU A 187 20.85 5.81 -13.67
N ARG A 188 20.85 4.48 -13.48
CA ARG A 188 20.43 3.81 -12.24
C ARG A 188 20.98 4.43 -10.96
N ASP A 189 22.29 4.65 -10.89
CA ASP A 189 22.93 5.12 -9.64
C ASP A 189 22.54 6.56 -9.30
N SER A 190 22.09 7.34 -10.29
CA SER A 190 21.58 8.69 -10.09
C SER A 190 20.34 8.66 -9.19
N TYR A 191 19.41 7.74 -9.42
CA TYR A 191 18.17 7.64 -8.63
C TYR A 191 18.42 7.32 -7.16
N ARG A 192 19.33 6.39 -6.89
CA ARG A 192 19.72 6.04 -5.51
C ARG A 192 20.27 7.27 -4.78
N ARG A 193 21.21 7.99 -5.39
CA ARG A 193 21.79 9.21 -4.81
C ARG A 193 20.76 10.31 -4.61
N GLN A 194 19.82 10.47 -5.55
CA GLN A 194 18.74 11.45 -5.43
C GLN A 194 17.83 11.13 -4.24
N LEU A 195 17.44 9.86 -4.07
CA LEU A 195 16.64 9.41 -2.93
C LEU A 195 17.33 9.67 -1.59
N GLU A 196 18.59 9.27 -1.48
CA GLU A 196 19.41 9.49 -0.28
C GLU A 196 19.57 11.00 0.01
N LYS A 197 19.82 11.82 -1.02
CA LYS A 197 19.93 13.28 -0.90
C LYS A 197 18.63 13.93 -0.42
N MET A 198 17.48 13.37 -0.78
CA MET A 198 16.17 13.81 -0.30
C MET A 198 15.84 13.31 1.12
N GLY A 199 16.74 12.55 1.74
CA GLY A 199 16.57 11.98 3.08
C GLY A 199 15.72 10.71 3.11
N TYR A 200 15.49 10.07 1.95
CA TYR A 200 14.89 8.75 1.90
C TYR A 200 15.95 7.68 2.18
N GLN A 201 15.58 6.70 2.99
CA GLN A 201 16.34 5.48 3.19
C GLN A 201 15.77 4.40 2.27
N ILE A 202 16.60 3.77 1.45
CA ILE A 202 16.22 2.56 0.71
C ILE A 202 16.26 1.39 1.71
N THR A 203 15.12 0.75 1.92
CA THR A 203 14.95 -0.35 2.89
C THR A 203 14.92 -1.72 2.22
N SER A 204 14.47 -1.79 0.97
CA SER A 204 14.47 -3.01 0.16
C SER A 204 14.75 -2.71 -1.31
N VAL A 205 15.31 -3.69 -2.01
CA VAL A 205 15.39 -3.74 -3.47
C VAL A 205 14.64 -5.00 -3.91
N ASN A 206 13.37 -4.83 -4.30
CA ASN A 206 12.49 -5.97 -4.59
C ASN A 206 12.82 -6.62 -5.94
N SER A 207 13.39 -5.84 -6.86
CA SER A 207 13.90 -6.35 -8.13
C SER A 207 15.12 -5.54 -8.56
N ASP A 208 16.15 -6.24 -9.03
CA ASP A 208 17.35 -5.65 -9.61
C ASP A 208 17.75 -6.38 -10.90
N LYS A 209 17.17 -5.95 -12.03
CA LYS A 209 17.42 -6.50 -13.37
C LYS A 209 18.08 -5.45 -14.24
N PRO A 210 18.88 -5.77 -15.27
CA PRO A 210 19.57 -4.76 -16.06
C PRO A 210 18.69 -3.64 -16.61
N ASP A 211 17.45 -3.94 -16.98
CA ASP A 211 16.45 -3.03 -17.56
C ASP A 211 15.37 -2.57 -16.57
N TYR A 212 15.48 -2.93 -15.28
CA TYR A 212 14.45 -2.62 -14.30
C TYR A 212 14.97 -2.63 -12.86
N VAL A 213 14.58 -1.64 -12.05
CA VAL A 213 14.79 -1.70 -10.60
C VAL A 213 13.53 -1.31 -9.86
N GLU A 214 13.31 -1.94 -8.71
CA GLU A 214 12.24 -1.60 -7.78
C GLU A 214 12.82 -1.38 -6.38
N TYR A 215 12.60 -0.20 -5.83
CA TYR A 215 13.02 0.17 -4.48
C TYR A 215 11.82 0.32 -3.55
N GLU A 216 11.95 -0.18 -2.33
CA GLU A 216 11.16 0.34 -1.20
C GLU A 216 11.98 1.38 -0.45
N VAL A 217 11.37 2.54 -0.22
CA VAL A 217 12.00 3.66 0.48
C VAL A 217 11.18 4.14 1.66
N VAL A 218 11.85 4.73 2.66
CA VAL A 218 11.21 5.30 3.86
C VAL A 218 11.77 6.69 4.16
N LYS A 219 10.90 7.66 4.46
CA LYS A 219 11.26 8.97 5.02
C LYS A 219 10.26 9.36 6.09
N GLY A 220 10.74 9.56 7.33
CA GLY A 220 9.85 9.68 8.48
C GLY A 220 8.99 8.42 8.63
N ASP A 221 7.68 8.59 8.58
CA ASP A 221 6.66 7.54 8.55
C ASP A 221 6.17 7.22 7.12
N GLN A 222 6.60 7.97 6.10
CA GLN A 222 6.19 7.72 4.72
C GLN A 222 7.02 6.59 4.08
N THR A 223 6.39 5.77 3.23
CA THR A 223 7.09 4.72 2.48
C THR A 223 6.58 4.50 1.06
N TYR A 224 7.47 4.52 0.07
CA TYR A 224 7.07 4.39 -1.33
C TYR A 224 7.74 3.20 -1.98
N GLU A 225 7.06 2.65 -2.98
CA GLU A 225 7.62 1.73 -3.95
C GLU A 225 7.92 2.51 -5.23
N ILE A 226 9.16 2.44 -5.68
CA ILE A 226 9.65 3.18 -6.85
C ILE A 226 10.10 2.16 -7.88
N GLN A 227 9.39 2.12 -9.00
CA GLN A 227 9.67 1.24 -10.13
C GLN A 227 10.29 2.07 -11.26
N ILE A 228 11.42 1.63 -11.78
CA ILE A 228 12.16 2.34 -12.83
C ILE A 228 12.48 1.37 -13.96
N ASP A 229 11.97 1.67 -15.15
CA ASP A 229 12.32 0.97 -16.39
C ASP A 229 13.49 1.67 -17.05
N PHE A 230 14.49 0.91 -17.51
CA PHE A 230 15.66 1.41 -18.22
C PHE A 230 15.64 0.93 -19.67
N ASP A 231 15.96 1.85 -20.58
CA ASP A 231 16.21 1.49 -21.97
C ASP A 231 17.47 0.60 -22.06
N LYS A 232 17.34 -0.53 -22.76
CA LYS A 232 18.38 -1.57 -22.83
C LYS A 232 19.68 -1.08 -23.46
N ASN A 233 19.59 -0.11 -24.38
CA ASN A 233 20.72 0.37 -25.16
C ASN A 233 21.44 1.51 -24.45
N SER A 234 20.70 2.53 -24.04
CA SER A 234 21.24 3.74 -23.41
C SER A 234 21.47 3.61 -21.91
N ARG A 235 20.90 2.58 -21.26
CA ARG A 235 20.94 2.36 -19.80
C ARG A 235 20.28 3.50 -18.99
N LYS A 236 19.56 4.39 -19.66
CA LYS A 236 18.84 5.53 -19.07
C LYS A 236 17.39 5.15 -18.81
N ALA A 237 16.81 5.70 -17.74
CA ALA A 237 15.42 5.42 -17.45
C ALA A 237 14.50 6.00 -18.51
N ASN A 238 13.53 5.21 -18.96
CA ASN A 238 12.46 5.66 -19.86
C ASN A 238 11.10 5.75 -19.15
N LYS A 239 11.00 5.21 -17.94
CA LYS A 239 9.82 5.31 -17.07
C LYS A 239 10.22 5.29 -15.61
N VAL A 240 9.55 6.11 -14.81
CA VAL A 240 9.63 6.11 -13.35
C VAL A 240 8.21 6.16 -12.81
N ASP A 241 7.80 5.14 -12.08
CA ASP A 241 6.52 5.07 -11.40
C ASP A 241 6.76 5.09 -9.89
N VAL A 242 6.09 6.01 -9.18
CA VAL A 242 6.12 6.09 -7.72
C VAL A 242 4.73 5.74 -7.21
N THR A 243 4.67 4.72 -6.37
CA THR A 243 3.42 4.29 -5.74
C THR A 243 3.60 4.22 -4.24
N THR A 244 2.49 4.34 -3.52
CA THR A 244 2.52 4.07 -2.09
C THR A 244 2.86 2.61 -1.86
N ASN A 245 3.78 2.34 -0.94
CA ASN A 245 4.12 0.98 -0.56
C ASN A 245 2.97 0.33 0.21
N MET A 246 2.17 -0.46 -0.50
CA MET A 246 1.01 -1.17 0.04
C MET A 246 1.38 -2.52 0.65
N TRP A 247 2.49 -3.12 0.23
CA TRP A 247 3.02 -4.38 0.76
C TRP A 247 4.49 -4.18 1.09
N LYS A 248 4.78 -4.04 2.37
CA LYS A 248 6.11 -3.67 2.86
C LYS A 248 6.94 -4.92 3.03
N ALA A 249 8.17 -4.92 2.53
CA ALA A 249 9.16 -5.90 2.94
C ALA A 249 9.41 -5.79 4.46
N GLU A 250 9.78 -6.90 5.10
CA GLU A 250 10.06 -6.92 6.56
C GLU A 250 11.11 -5.88 6.99
N ALA A 251 12.05 -5.53 6.10
CA ALA A 251 13.05 -4.50 6.35
C ALA A 251 12.41 -3.10 6.45
N THR A 252 11.41 -2.83 5.62
CA THR A 252 10.63 -1.58 5.62
C THR A 252 9.76 -1.48 6.85
N GLU A 253 9.08 -2.56 7.24
CA GLU A 253 8.30 -2.61 8.49
C GLU A 253 9.18 -2.33 9.72
N ARG A 254 10.36 -2.97 9.80
CA ARG A 254 11.33 -2.72 10.87
C ARG A 254 11.83 -1.27 10.90
N ALA A 255 12.10 -0.68 9.73
CA ALA A 255 12.54 0.71 9.63
C ALA A 255 11.46 1.70 10.11
N LEU A 256 10.18 1.39 9.90
CA LEU A 256 9.06 2.21 10.41
C LEU A 256 8.88 2.02 11.93
N ALA A 257 8.90 0.78 12.42
CA ALA A 257 8.73 0.47 13.84
C ALA A 257 9.82 1.12 14.70
N SER A 258 11.08 0.98 14.29
CA SER A 258 12.24 1.58 15.00
C SER A 258 12.21 3.11 15.04
N LYS A 259 11.52 3.77 14.10
CA LYS A 259 11.27 5.22 14.14
C LYS A 259 10.11 5.59 15.06
N GLU A 260 9.09 4.75 15.18
CA GLU A 260 8.01 4.95 16.15
C GLU A 260 8.52 4.83 17.59
N ASP A 261 9.37 3.84 17.88
CA ASP A 261 9.95 3.65 19.21
C ASP A 261 10.82 4.85 19.63
N LYS A 262 11.63 5.39 18.71
CA LYS A 262 12.41 6.60 18.96
C LYS A 262 11.52 7.81 19.30
N ARG A 263 10.34 7.94 18.68
CA ARG A 263 9.39 9.00 19.00
C ARG A 263 8.79 8.85 20.40
N LYS A 264 8.45 7.62 20.82
CA LYS A 264 7.88 7.34 22.16
C LYS A 264 8.86 7.65 23.29
N VAL A 265 10.15 7.38 23.08
CA VAL A 265 11.20 7.69 24.08
C VAL A 265 11.49 9.20 24.17
N SER A 266 11.27 9.96 23.10
CA SER A 266 11.51 11.41 23.06
C SER A 266 10.34 12.29 23.50
N ALA A 267 9.16 11.73 23.77
CA ALA A 267 8.06 12.49 24.34
C ALA A 267 8.33 12.69 25.84
N PRO A 268 8.53 13.92 26.33
CA PRO A 268 8.75 14.13 27.76
C PRO A 268 7.48 13.72 28.50
N GLU A 269 7.59 12.69 29.35
CA GLU A 269 6.63 12.46 30.42
C GLU A 269 6.47 13.79 31.15
N SER A 270 5.28 14.38 31.04
CA SER A 270 4.88 15.48 31.91
C SER A 270 4.91 14.94 33.34
N ARG A 271 6.05 15.13 34.02
CA ARG A 271 6.14 14.97 35.46
C ARG A 271 5.07 15.86 36.06
N HIS A 272 4.00 15.23 36.52
CA HIS A 272 3.02 15.83 37.38
C HIS A 272 3.76 16.18 38.68
N GLU A 273 4.25 17.41 38.75
CA GLU A 273 4.82 17.96 39.98
C GLU A 273 3.66 18.17 40.94
N SER A 274 3.40 17.15 41.76
CA SER A 274 2.47 17.21 42.87
C SER A 274 3.00 18.23 43.88
N ARG A 275 2.46 19.45 43.76
CA ARG A 275 2.58 20.55 44.69
C ARG A 275 2.12 20.10 46.08
N PRO A 276 2.96 20.16 47.14
CA PRO A 276 2.49 19.85 48.48
C PRO A 276 1.62 21.01 48.97
N GLU A 277 0.38 20.70 49.35
CA GLU A 277 -0.47 21.60 50.13
C GLU A 277 0.21 21.87 51.48
N SER A 278 0.65 23.11 51.68
CA SER A 278 1.03 23.58 53.01
C SER A 278 -0.24 23.78 53.83
N ARG A 279 -0.49 22.88 54.77
CA ARG A 279 -1.34 23.17 55.93
C ARG A 279 -0.69 24.28 56.75
N ARG A 280 -1.42 25.39 56.94
CA ARG A 280 -1.60 26.12 58.20
C ARG A 280 -2.73 27.12 58.05
#